data_AF-A0A6M0A0C0-F1
#
_entry.id   AF-A0A6M0A0C0-F1
#
_cell.length_a   1.000
_cell.length_b   1.000
_cell.length_c   1.000
_cell.angle_alpha   90.00
_cell.angle_beta   90.00
_cell.angle_gamma   90.00
#
_symmetry.space_group_name_H-M   'P 1'
#
loop_
_entity.id
_entity.type
_entity.pdbx_description
1 polymer ?
#
loop_
_entity_poly.entity_id
_entity_poly.type
_entity_poly.pdbx_seq_one_letter_code
_entity_poly.pdbx_strand_id
1 'polypeptide(L)'
;WPLGSTTFKNELMQQGIEPDDCFYIENEAKVRGKKRIDLTVDPPPDLALEIDVTSRTHPNIYQNLGVPELWKFEKGKLKIYVLENGEYAESEFSIHFPDLPLTDTIPEYLERSPFIGWNKTMNTFRAWVQEQLSAK
;
A
#
# COMPACT_ATOMS: atom_id res chain seq x y z
N TRP A 1 10.83 -10.84 -10.76
CA TRP A 1 11.31 -10.54 -9.40
C TRP A 1 10.51 -9.33 -8.93
N PRO A 2 9.67 -9.43 -7.90
CA PRO A 2 9.11 -8.23 -7.28
C PRO A 2 10.25 -7.53 -6.53
N LEU A 3 10.44 -6.25 -6.79
CA LEU A 3 11.35 -5.39 -6.04
C LEU A 3 10.62 -4.94 -4.77
N GLY A 4 11.15 -5.33 -3.61
CA GLY A 4 11.03 -4.54 -2.39
C GLY A 4 9.85 -4.85 -1.46
N SER A 5 9.76 -6.09 -0.96
CA SER A 5 9.18 -6.26 0.38
C SER A 5 10.24 -5.81 1.39
N THR A 6 10.01 -4.66 2.03
CA THR A 6 10.85 -4.23 3.15
C THR A 6 10.23 -4.78 4.41
N THR A 7 10.67 -5.98 4.83
CA THR A 7 10.22 -6.58 6.08
C THR A 7 10.71 -5.74 7.26
N PHE A 8 9.81 -4.95 7.85
CA PHE A 8 10.11 -4.11 9.02
C PHE A 8 10.22 -4.99 10.28
N LYS A 9 11.09 -4.62 11.22
CA LYS A 9 11.22 -5.28 12.53
C LYS A 9 11.15 -4.23 13.63
N ASN A 10 9.98 -4.07 14.24
CA ASN A 10 9.78 -3.34 15.50
C ASN A 10 9.27 -4.29 16.60
N GLU A 11 9.38 -3.95 17.89
CA GLU A 11 8.91 -4.75 19.03
C GLU A 11 7.38 -4.93 19.06
N LEU A 12 6.60 -4.02 18.47
CA LEU A 12 5.17 -4.22 18.18
C LEU A 12 4.93 -5.20 17.01
N MET A 13 5.84 -5.27 16.03
CA MET A 13 5.84 -6.31 14.99
C MET A 13 6.41 -7.64 15.50
N GLN A 14 7.20 -7.64 16.59
CA GLN A 14 7.64 -8.86 17.28
C GLN A 14 6.48 -9.59 17.98
N GLN A 15 5.30 -8.96 18.10
CA GLN A 15 4.06 -9.67 18.45
C GLN A 15 3.52 -10.52 17.28
N GLY A 16 4.25 -10.61 16.16
CA GLY A 16 4.06 -11.62 15.11
C GLY A 16 3.07 -11.22 14.01
N ILE A 17 2.86 -9.92 13.80
CA ILE A 17 1.90 -9.42 12.81
C ILE A 17 2.67 -8.58 11.79
N GLU A 18 3.11 -9.27 10.74
CA GLU A 18 3.72 -8.64 9.56
C GLU A 18 2.60 -8.25 8.59
N PRO A 19 2.50 -6.98 8.15
CA PRO A 19 1.74 -6.63 6.95
C PRO A 19 2.25 -7.45 5.77
N ASP A 20 1.38 -7.72 4.80
CA ASP A 20 1.83 -8.28 3.51
C ASP A 20 2.88 -7.34 2.89
N ASP A 21 2.62 -6.02 2.83
CA ASP A 21 3.61 -5.01 2.45
C ASP A 21 3.31 -3.61 3.04
N CYS A 22 4.37 -2.83 3.32
CA CYS A 22 4.29 -1.42 3.73
C CYS A 22 5.29 -0.56 2.95
N PHE A 23 4.92 0.69 2.67
CA PHE A 23 5.70 1.61 1.86
C PHE A 23 5.92 2.96 2.56
N TYR A 24 7.15 3.45 2.47
CA TYR A 24 7.50 4.83 2.76
C TYR A 24 7.56 5.58 1.42
N ILE A 25 6.72 6.59 1.26
CA ILE A 25 6.58 7.42 0.06
C ILE A 25 7.11 8.82 0.39
N GLU A 26 6.40 9.56 1.25
CA GLU A 26 6.80 10.90 1.68
C GLU A 26 7.83 10.86 2.82
N ASN A 27 7.72 9.87 3.70
CA ASN A 27 8.60 9.69 4.85
C ASN A 27 9.89 8.92 4.51
N GLU A 28 10.09 8.51 3.26
CA GLU A 28 11.25 7.71 2.82
C GLU A 28 12.58 8.37 3.19
N ALA A 29 12.72 9.67 2.95
CA ALA A 29 13.97 10.40 3.23
C ALA A 29 14.32 10.41 4.73
N LYS A 30 13.33 10.28 5.62
CA LYS A 30 13.51 10.28 7.08
C LYS A 30 13.95 8.93 7.63
N VAL A 31 13.68 7.85 6.89
CA VAL A 31 14.02 6.48 7.30
C VAL A 31 15.13 5.84 6.46
N ARG A 32 15.51 6.46 5.33
CA ARG A 32 16.58 6.00 4.44
C ARG A 32 17.88 5.72 5.20
N GLY A 33 18.43 4.54 4.97
CA GLY A 33 19.71 4.11 5.54
C GLY A 33 19.66 3.66 7.01
N LYS A 34 18.49 3.75 7.67
CA LYS A 34 18.32 3.21 9.03
C LYS A 34 18.24 1.69 8.96
N LYS A 35 19.09 1.01 9.75
CA LYS A 35 19.08 -0.46 9.87
C LYS A 35 17.92 -0.98 10.72
N ARG A 36 17.37 -0.12 11.58
CA ARG A 36 16.21 -0.36 12.43
C ARG A 36 15.40 0.93 12.47
N ILE A 37 14.08 0.79 12.34
CA ILE A 37 13.13 1.89 12.45
C ILE A 37 12.47 1.76 13.81
N ASP A 38 12.52 2.82 14.60
CA ASP A 38 11.88 2.90 15.90
C ASP A 38 10.65 3.81 15.79
N LEU A 39 9.45 3.22 15.72
CA LEU A 39 8.19 3.95 15.53
C LEU A 39 7.81 4.86 16.72
N THR A 40 8.57 4.87 17.81
CA THR A 40 8.40 5.85 18.88
C THR A 40 9.01 7.22 18.53
N VAL A 41 9.96 7.26 17.59
CA VAL A 41 10.70 8.46 17.18
C VAL A 41 10.69 8.68 15.67
N ASP A 42 10.61 7.60 14.89
CA ASP A 42 10.57 7.58 13.45
C ASP A 42 9.12 7.59 12.96
N PRO A 43 8.85 8.20 11.79
CA PRO A 43 7.50 8.19 11.25
C PRO A 43 7.04 6.77 10.91
N PRO A 44 5.73 6.49 11.02
CA PRO A 44 5.15 5.27 10.48
C PRO A 44 5.29 5.23 8.95
N PRO A 45 5.13 4.04 8.33
CA PRO A 45 5.00 3.96 6.88
C PRO A 45 3.81 4.81 6.41
N ASP A 46 3.90 5.29 5.18
CA ASP A 46 2.89 6.15 4.57
C ASP A 46 1.70 5.36 4.03
N LEU A 47 1.95 4.13 3.59
CA LEU A 47 0.95 3.25 3.00
C LEU A 47 1.17 1.81 3.47
N ALA A 48 0.12 1.16 3.96
CA ALA A 48 0.08 -0.29 4.20
C ALA A 48 -0.81 -0.98 3.17
N LEU A 49 -0.45 -2.20 2.77
CA LEU A 49 -1.22 -3.05 1.85
C LEU A 49 -1.54 -4.38 2.52
N GLU A 50 -2.80 -4.77 2.45
CA GLU A 50 -3.34 -6.04 2.96
C GLU A 50 -4.01 -6.80 1.82
N ILE A 51 -3.59 -8.03 1.55
CA ILE A 51 -4.17 -8.89 0.52
C ILE A 51 -4.93 -10.01 1.24
N ASP A 52 -6.25 -10.03 1.11
CA ASP A 52 -7.09 -11.00 1.81
C ASP A 52 -7.01 -12.38 1.13
N VAL A 53 -5.93 -13.13 1.40
CA VAL A 53 -5.73 -14.47 0.84
C VAL A 53 -6.30 -15.53 1.77
N THR A 54 -6.08 -15.47 3.09
CA THR A 54 -6.59 -16.51 4.03
C THR A 54 -6.65 -16.17 5.53
N SER A 55 -6.27 -15.00 6.03
CA SER A 55 -6.27 -14.77 7.49
C SER A 55 -6.74 -13.39 7.92
N ARG A 56 -7.39 -13.37 9.08
CA ARG A 56 -7.90 -12.21 9.83
C ARG A 56 -6.98 -11.00 9.64
N THR A 57 -7.42 -10.04 8.83
CA THR A 57 -6.80 -8.72 8.72
C THR A 57 -6.89 -8.03 10.09
N HIS A 58 -5.82 -7.37 10.53
CA HIS A 58 -5.80 -6.63 11.80
C HIS A 58 -5.65 -5.12 11.55
N PRO A 59 -6.65 -4.45 10.94
CA PRO A 59 -6.58 -3.02 10.62
C PRO A 59 -6.30 -2.14 11.84
N ASN A 60 -6.72 -2.59 13.02
CA ASN A 60 -6.46 -1.91 14.30
C ASN A 60 -4.96 -1.70 14.59
N ILE A 61 -4.07 -2.52 14.02
CA ILE A 61 -2.62 -2.36 14.22
C ILE A 61 -2.13 -1.14 13.48
N TYR A 62 -2.48 -1.00 12.20
CA TYR A 62 -2.08 0.18 11.40
C TYR A 62 -2.70 1.45 11.95
N GLN A 63 -3.94 1.36 12.44
CA GLN A 63 -4.62 2.46 13.12
C GLN A 63 -3.86 2.90 14.37
N ASN A 64 -3.47 1.94 15.23
CA ASN A 64 -2.68 2.22 16.44
C ASN A 64 -1.26 2.72 16.13
N LEU A 65 -0.67 2.28 15.01
CA LEU A 65 0.62 2.75 14.53
C LEU A 65 0.54 4.14 13.86
N GLY A 66 -0.66 4.63 13.56
CA GLY A 66 -0.85 5.92 12.91
C GLY A 66 -0.50 5.91 11.42
N VAL A 67 -0.62 4.78 10.73
CA VAL A 67 -0.39 4.70 9.28
C VAL A 67 -1.51 5.47 8.57
N PRO A 68 -1.20 6.49 7.76
CA PRO A 68 -2.21 7.40 7.25
C PRO A 68 -3.09 6.79 6.15
N GLU A 69 -2.61 5.78 5.42
CA GLU A 69 -3.37 5.11 4.37
C GLU A 69 -3.22 3.58 4.42
N LEU A 70 -4.33 2.86 4.29
CA LEU A 70 -4.39 1.39 4.25
C LEU A 70 -5.16 0.94 3.00
N TRP A 71 -4.50 0.15 2.16
CA TRP A 71 -5.12 -0.50 1.01
C TRP A 71 -5.47 -1.93 1.33
N LYS A 72 -6.73 -2.29 1.10
CA LYS A 72 -7.22 -3.65 1.25
C LYS A 72 -7.62 -4.21 -0.10
N PHE A 73 -6.97 -5.27 -0.54
CA PHE A 73 -7.37 -6.02 -1.72
C PHE A 73 -8.15 -7.26 -1.31
N GLU A 74 -9.46 -7.26 -1.50
CA GLU A 74 -10.35 -8.37 -1.13
C GLU A 74 -11.32 -8.70 -2.27
N LYS A 75 -11.52 -10.00 -2.54
CA LYS A 75 -12.52 -10.48 -3.53
C LYS A 75 -12.38 -9.82 -4.91
N GLY A 76 -11.14 -9.56 -5.34
CA GLY A 76 -10.84 -8.92 -6.62
C GLY A 76 -11.04 -7.41 -6.66
N LYS A 77 -11.31 -6.76 -5.52
CA LYS A 77 -11.49 -5.31 -5.42
C LYS A 77 -10.42 -4.68 -4.55
N LEU A 78 -9.96 -3.50 -4.95
CA LEU A 78 -9.15 -2.63 -4.12
C LEU A 78 -10.06 -1.68 -3.35
N LYS A 79 -9.87 -1.59 -2.04
CA LYS A 79 -10.45 -0.57 -1.17
C LYS A 79 -9.35 0.26 -0.54
N ILE A 80 -9.56 1.55 -0.45
CA ILE A 80 -8.63 2.50 0.15
C ILE A 80 -9.25 3.02 1.43
N TYR A 81 -8.48 3.02 2.51
CA TYR A 81 -8.87 3.56 3.81
C TYR A 81 -7.89 4.63 4.23
N VAL A 82 -8.40 5.79 4.63
CA VAL A 82 -7.61 6.93 5.12
C VAL A 82 -7.85 7.11 6.60
N LEU A 83 -6.78 7.32 7.36
CA LEU A 83 -6.85 7.50 8.81
C LEU A 83 -7.27 8.95 9.12
N GLU A 84 -8.49 9.12 9.62
CA GLU A 84 -9.06 10.41 10.01
C GLU A 84 -9.48 10.38 11.48
N ASN A 85 -8.99 11.33 12.28
CA ASN A 85 -9.33 11.42 13.71
C ASN A 85 -9.09 10.12 14.52
N GLY A 86 -8.14 9.29 14.08
CA GLY A 86 -7.80 8.03 14.74
C GLY A 86 -8.63 6.83 14.31
N GLU A 87 -9.51 6.95 13.31
CA GLU A 87 -10.27 5.86 12.71
C GLU A 87 -10.12 5.83 11.20
N TYR A 88 -10.18 4.64 10.60
CA TYR A 88 -10.11 4.50 9.15
C TYR A 88 -11.47 4.76 8.50
N ALA A 89 -11.50 5.70 7.55
CA ALA A 89 -12.64 5.96 6.67
C ALA A 89 -12.34 5.47 5.25
N GLU A 90 -13.33 4.85 4.58
CA GLU A 90 -13.17 4.42 3.18
C GLU A 90 -13.10 5.66 2.26
N SER A 91 -12.15 5.65 1.33
CA SER A 91 -11.91 6.71 0.35
C SER A 91 -11.93 6.15 -1.07
N GLU A 92 -12.41 6.96 -2.00
CA GLU A 92 -12.37 6.65 -3.43
C GLU A 92 -10.97 6.90 -4.02
N PHE A 93 -10.23 7.84 -3.46
CA PHE A 93 -8.91 8.26 -3.92
C PHE A 93 -7.82 8.09 -2.86
N SER A 94 -6.60 7.80 -3.31
CA SER A 94 -5.43 7.74 -2.45
C SER A 94 -4.98 9.14 -2.06
N ILE A 95 -4.49 9.31 -0.82
CA ILE A 95 -3.86 10.58 -0.41
C ILE A 95 -2.49 10.76 -1.08
N HIS A 96 -1.81 9.66 -1.39
CA HIS A 96 -0.51 9.65 -2.09
C HIS A 96 -0.65 9.74 -3.61
N PHE A 97 -1.79 9.28 -4.16
CA PHE A 97 -2.06 9.26 -5.60
C PHE A 97 -3.47 9.80 -5.93
N PRO A 98 -3.76 11.08 -5.66
CA PRO A 98 -5.11 11.64 -5.75
C PRO A 98 -5.67 11.70 -7.17
N ASP A 99 -4.78 11.77 -8.18
CA ASP A 99 -5.15 11.92 -9.58
C ASP A 99 -5.40 10.57 -10.29
N LEU A 100 -5.25 9.44 -9.59
CA LEU A 100 -5.35 8.10 -10.17
C LEU A 100 -6.58 7.35 -9.66
N PRO A 101 -7.46 6.84 -10.54
CA PRO A 101 -8.62 6.03 -10.17
C PRO A 101 -8.21 4.58 -9.87
N LEU A 102 -7.43 4.39 -8.79
CA LEU A 102 -6.76 3.13 -8.48
C LEU A 102 -7.71 2.01 -8.10
N THR A 103 -8.82 2.33 -7.43
CA THR A 103 -9.86 1.40 -6.97
C THR A 103 -10.46 0.60 -8.13
N ASP A 104 -10.59 1.21 -9.31
CA ASP A 104 -11.08 0.55 -10.53
C ASP A 104 -9.92 0.01 -11.39
N THR A 105 -8.87 0.81 -11.56
CA THR A 105 -7.80 0.51 -12.52
C THR A 105 -7.00 -0.73 -12.11
N ILE A 106 -6.62 -0.85 -10.83
CA ILE A 106 -5.78 -1.97 -10.37
C ILE A 106 -6.50 -3.32 -10.57
N PRO A 107 -7.76 -3.51 -10.13
CA PRO A 107 -8.54 -4.70 -10.45
C PRO A 107 -8.59 -5.03 -11.94
N GLU A 108 -8.84 -4.05 -12.80
CA GLU A 108 -8.94 -4.26 -14.25
C GLU A 108 -7.65 -4.85 -14.84
N TYR A 109 -6.49 -4.31 -14.46
CA TYR A 109 -5.21 -4.84 -14.93
C TYR A 109 -4.93 -6.25 -14.39
N LEU A 110 -5.33 -6.53 -13.15
CA LEU A 110 -5.19 -7.86 -12.55
C LEU A 110 -6.09 -8.89 -13.24
N GLU A 111 -7.33 -8.56 -13.56
CA GLU A 111 -8.27 -9.42 -14.30
C GLU A 111 -7.74 -9.76 -15.71
N ARG A 112 -7.08 -8.82 -16.37
CA ARG A 112 -6.48 -9.04 -17.70
C ARG A 112 -5.20 -9.87 -17.65
N SER A 113 -4.50 -9.89 -16.52
CA SER A 113 -3.15 -10.45 -16.40
C SER A 113 -3.00 -11.93 -16.82
N PRO A 114 -3.93 -12.84 -16.48
CA PRO A 114 -3.86 -14.23 -16.92
C PRO A 114 -3.87 -14.41 -18.45
N PHE A 115 -4.47 -13.47 -19.19
CA PHE A 115 -4.64 -13.56 -20.64
C PHE A 115 -3.48 -12.94 -21.42
N ILE A 116 -2.96 -11.81 -20.95
CA ILE A 116 -1.91 -11.06 -21.66
C ILE A 116 -0.50 -11.31 -21.10
N GLY A 117 -0.40 -11.95 -19.93
CA GLY A 117 0.84 -12.24 -19.22
C GLY A 117 1.36 -11.07 -18.38
N TRP A 118 1.97 -11.41 -17.24
CA TRP A 118 2.44 -10.45 -16.22
C TRP A 118 3.32 -9.31 -16.77
N ASN A 119 4.33 -9.64 -17.59
CA ASN A 119 5.24 -8.64 -18.14
C ASN A 119 4.50 -7.62 -19.02
N LYS A 120 3.53 -8.09 -19.81
CA LYS A 120 2.74 -7.22 -20.67
C LYS A 120 1.80 -6.35 -19.84
N THR A 121 1.10 -6.92 -18.87
CA THR A 121 0.28 -6.18 -17.89
C THR A 121 1.07 -5.06 -17.24
N MET A 122 2.26 -5.37 -16.71
CA MET A 122 3.09 -4.39 -16.00
C MET A 122 3.58 -3.28 -16.94
N ASN A 123 3.97 -3.61 -18.17
CA ASN A 123 4.37 -2.61 -19.17
C ASN A 123 3.20 -1.70 -19.56
N THR A 124 2.00 -2.26 -19.80
CA THR A 124 0.82 -1.46 -20.12
C THR A 124 0.37 -0.59 -18.96
N PHE A 125 0.42 -1.11 -17.74
CA PHE A 125 0.10 -0.34 -16.53
C PHE A 125 1.06 0.84 -16.35
N ARG A 126 2.38 0.62 -16.50
CA ARG A 126 3.37 1.71 -16.44
C ARG A 126 3.14 2.77 -17.51
N ALA A 127 2.84 2.37 -18.74
CA ALA A 127 2.54 3.30 -19.82
C ALA A 127 1.30 4.14 -19.51
N TRP A 128 0.25 3.52 -18.96
CA TRP A 128 -0.94 4.23 -18.51
C TRP A 128 -0.63 5.23 -17.39
N VAL A 129 0.13 4.85 -16.35
CA VAL A 129 0.54 5.78 -15.30
C VAL A 129 1.31 6.98 -15.90
N GLN A 130 2.23 6.74 -16.82
CA GLN A 130 2.98 7.82 -17.49
C GLN A 130 2.08 8.75 -18.29
N GLU A 131 1.05 8.23 -18.96
CA GLU A 131 0.06 9.02 -19.69
C GLU A 131 -0.73 9.92 -18.73
N GLN A 132 -1.21 9.38 -17.60
CA GLN A 132 -1.92 10.16 -16.59
C GLN A 132 -1.04 11.30 -16.02
N LEU A 133 0.24 11.02 -15.79
CA LEU A 133 1.18 12.03 -15.28
C LEU A 133 1.57 13.08 -16.33
N SER A 134 1.53 12.73 -17.62
CA SER A 134 1.87 13.63 -18.74
C SER A 134 0.69 14.46 -19.24
N ALA A 135 -0.54 14.05 -18.93
CA ALA A 135 -1.76 14.81 -19.21
C ALA A 135 -1.95 16.02 -18.27
N LYS A 136 -0.95 16.31 -17.44
CA LYS A 136 -0.87 17.40 -16.47
C LYS A 136 0.06 18.51 -16.97
#